data_AF-A0A7S1RYH2-F1
#
_entry.id   AF-A0A7S1RYH2-F1
#
_cell.length_a   1.000
_cell.length_b   1.000
_cell.length_c   1.000
_cell.angle_alpha   90.00
_cell.angle_beta   90.00
_cell.angle_gamma   90.00
#
_symmetry.space_group_name_H-M   'P 1'
#
loop_
_entity.id
_entity.type
_entity.pdbx_description
1 polymer ?
#
loop_
_entity_poly.entity_id
_entity_poly.type
_entity_poly.pdbx_seq_one_letter_code
_entity_poly.pdbx_strand_id
1 'polypeptide(L)'
;HSYQGFRRLLKDKRLHNLPTLLPGSLARGICAMLTFPCRKTKAWRRVGENKYTAFKKYAQLYLEYDYIFCGDNGQGDLLAGELMVGDAVELSESESEGLDERMDPNPHVLAVLIHEVVPDAEALALEPPEPAQRDAAWRKELRRRRVFFHRTYLGAAAQLYEDCPGLLSPQDLCSVAEEAAVHFEADVKYCDWSGDWSCFEEAMRRDHEHVGRLLLQASV
;
A
#
# COMPACT_ATOMS: atom_id res chain seq x y z
N HIS A 1 -0.91 -12.22 15.75
CA HIS A 1 -0.71 -13.12 14.59
C HIS A 1 0.33 -12.60 13.59
N SER A 2 0.37 -11.32 13.20
CA SER A 2 1.28 -10.81 12.16
C SER A 2 2.79 -10.95 12.46
N TYR A 3 3.24 -10.69 13.69
CA TYR A 3 4.68 -10.67 14.01
C TYR A 3 5.36 -12.05 13.94
N GLN A 4 4.65 -13.12 14.30
CA GLN A 4 5.15 -14.49 14.17
C GLN A 4 5.28 -14.89 12.69
N GLY A 5 4.35 -14.45 11.84
CA GLY A 5 4.42 -14.61 10.39
C GLY A 5 5.67 -13.94 9.80
N PHE A 6 5.92 -12.67 10.15
CA PHE A 6 7.12 -11.96 9.69
C PHE A 6 8.43 -12.63 10.14
N ARG A 7 8.47 -13.18 11.36
CA ARG A 7 9.64 -13.95 11.83
C ARG A 7 9.87 -15.22 11.03
N ARG A 8 8.81 -15.89 10.58
CA ARG A 8 8.92 -17.07 9.71
C ARG A 8 9.45 -16.68 8.34
N LEU A 9 8.91 -15.62 7.74
CA LEU A 9 9.41 -15.10 6.46
C LEU A 9 10.87 -14.67 6.51
N LEU A 10 11.30 -14.04 7.63
CA LEU A 10 12.71 -13.70 7.85
C LEU A 10 13.59 -14.96 7.96
N LYS A 11 13.14 -15.97 8.70
CA LYS A 11 13.84 -17.25 8.84
C LYS A 11 13.98 -17.99 7.51
N ASP A 12 12.94 -17.92 6.69
CA ASP A 12 12.88 -18.54 5.37
C ASP A 12 13.57 -17.68 4.30
N LYS A 13 14.23 -16.57 4.69
CA LYS A 13 14.92 -15.61 3.81
C LYS A 13 14.03 -14.98 2.73
N ARG A 14 12.71 -15.00 2.94
CA ARG A 14 11.72 -14.32 2.09
C ARG A 14 11.56 -12.84 2.44
N LEU A 15 12.06 -12.44 3.61
CA LEU A 15 12.25 -11.05 4.00
C LEU A 15 13.72 -10.84 4.38
N HIS A 16 14.31 -9.75 3.92
CA HIS A 16 15.66 -9.33 4.33
C HIS A 16 15.67 -8.73 5.74
N ASN A 17 14.57 -8.10 6.16
CA ASN A 17 14.40 -7.55 7.50
C ASN A 17 12.92 -7.58 7.92
N LEU A 18 12.65 -7.41 9.22
CA LEU A 18 11.28 -7.26 9.73
C LEU A 18 10.69 -5.92 9.26
N PRO A 19 9.36 -5.86 9.03
CA PRO A 19 8.70 -4.60 8.67
C PRO A 19 8.97 -3.52 9.73
N THR A 20 9.57 -2.42 9.30
CA THR A 20 9.79 -1.26 10.16
C THR A 20 8.51 -0.44 10.19
N LEU A 21 7.86 -0.37 11.35
CA LEU A 21 6.80 0.61 11.57
C LEU A 21 7.42 1.99 11.50
N LEU A 22 6.99 2.83 10.55
CA LEU A 22 7.36 4.25 10.56
C LEU A 22 6.77 4.87 11.84
N PRO A 23 7.59 5.24 12.82
CA PRO A 23 7.08 5.66 14.12
C PRO A 23 6.31 6.96 13.96
N GLY A 24 5.00 6.89 14.13
CA GLY A 24 4.17 8.07 14.30
C GLY A 24 4.49 8.78 15.61
N SER A 25 4.25 10.08 15.69
CA SER A 25 4.29 10.80 16.96
C SER A 25 2.99 10.52 17.74
N LEU A 26 3.09 9.87 18.90
CA LEU A 26 1.95 9.57 19.77
C LEU A 26 1.15 10.83 20.12
N ALA A 27 1.85 11.92 20.44
CA ALA A 27 1.23 13.21 20.73
C ALA A 27 0.41 13.77 19.54
N ARG A 28 0.88 13.55 18.31
CA ARG A 28 0.19 14.01 17.09
C ARG A 28 -0.98 13.10 16.73
N GLY A 29 -0.86 11.80 16.94
CA GLY A 29 -1.98 10.86 16.82
C GLY A 29 -3.11 11.21 17.80
N ILE A 30 -2.77 11.49 19.07
CA ILE A 30 -3.74 11.94 20.08
C ILE A 30 -4.36 13.29 19.69
N CYS A 31 -3.56 14.27 19.25
CA CYS A 31 -4.08 15.56 18.82
C CYS A 31 -4.99 15.44 17.57
N ALA A 32 -4.66 14.57 16.63
CA ALA A 32 -5.51 14.26 15.48
C ALA A 32 -6.83 13.62 15.93
N MET A 33 -6.80 12.64 16.83
CA MET A 33 -8.01 12.03 17.40
C MET A 33 -8.90 13.05 18.11
N LEU A 34 -8.31 13.95 18.91
CA LEU A 34 -9.06 14.98 19.64
C LEU A 34 -9.69 16.03 18.72
N THR A 35 -9.10 16.26 17.54
CA THR A 35 -9.59 17.26 16.58
C THR A 35 -10.40 16.68 15.42
N PHE A 36 -10.43 15.34 15.29
CA PHE A 36 -11.18 14.61 14.28
C PHE A 36 -12.68 14.97 14.22
N PRO A 37 -13.41 15.14 15.34
CA PRO A 37 -14.84 15.48 15.30
C PRO A 37 -15.13 16.80 14.56
N CYS A 38 -14.20 17.75 14.60
CA CYS A 38 -14.37 19.07 14.00
C CYS A 38 -13.68 19.20 12.63
N ARG A 39 -12.64 18.40 12.36
CA ARG A 39 -11.77 18.55 11.17
C ARG A 39 -11.75 17.34 10.24
N LYS A 40 -12.45 16.26 10.61
CA LYS A 40 -12.51 14.99 9.86
C LYS A 40 -11.11 14.54 9.44
N THR A 41 -10.96 14.01 8.23
CA THR A 41 -9.69 13.46 7.73
C THR A 41 -8.58 14.50 7.57
N LYS A 42 -8.89 15.80 7.49
CA LYS A 42 -7.88 16.87 7.47
C LYS A 42 -7.06 16.94 8.77
N ALA A 43 -7.56 16.39 9.88
CA ALA A 43 -6.81 16.27 11.13
C ALA A 43 -5.55 15.39 10.97
N TRP A 44 -5.57 14.46 10.01
CA TRP A 44 -4.48 13.51 9.76
C TRP A 44 -3.39 14.05 8.81
N ARG A 45 -3.53 15.25 8.24
CA ARG A 45 -2.55 15.82 7.29
C ARG A 45 -1.13 15.81 7.86
N ARG A 46 -0.98 16.32 9.08
CA ARG A 46 0.30 16.31 9.79
C ARG A 46 0.82 14.90 10.05
N VAL A 47 -0.05 13.90 10.20
CA VAL A 47 0.36 12.50 10.40
C VAL A 47 0.97 11.96 9.11
N GLY A 48 0.31 12.17 7.96
CA GLY A 48 0.85 11.80 6.64
C GLY A 48 2.20 12.47 6.33
N GLU A 49 2.30 13.79 6.53
CA GLU A 49 3.55 14.55 6.33
C GLU A 49 4.71 14.04 7.20
N ASN A 50 4.42 13.60 8.42
CA ASN A 50 5.45 13.01 9.29
C ASN A 50 5.86 11.62 8.86
N LYS A 51 4.92 10.80 8.39
CA LYS A 51 5.23 9.47 7.86
C LYS A 51 6.14 9.61 6.64
N TYR A 52 5.83 10.55 5.75
CA TYR A 52 6.70 10.91 4.61
C TYR A 52 8.09 11.39 5.08
N THR A 53 8.16 12.32 6.04
CA THR A 53 9.44 12.82 6.56
C THR A 53 10.26 11.71 7.23
N ALA A 54 9.61 10.81 7.97
CA ALA A 54 10.25 9.66 8.60
C ALA A 54 10.76 8.67 7.56
N PHE A 55 9.98 8.41 6.50
CA PHE A 55 10.40 7.61 5.37
C PHE A 55 11.66 8.19 4.72
N LYS A 56 11.69 9.48 4.36
CA LYS A 56 12.89 10.09 3.74
C LYS A 56 14.15 9.89 4.58
N LYS A 57 14.04 10.12 5.89
CA LYS A 57 15.16 9.89 6.82
C LYS A 57 15.59 8.43 6.88
N TYR A 58 14.63 7.52 6.94
CA TYR A 58 14.91 6.08 6.96
C TYR A 58 15.57 5.63 5.67
N ALA A 59 15.01 6.05 4.54
CA ALA A 59 15.43 5.62 3.23
C ALA A 59 16.83 6.17 2.86
N GLN A 60 17.18 7.37 3.33
CA GLN A 60 18.55 7.91 3.25
C GLN A 60 19.61 7.08 4.01
N LEU A 61 19.21 6.25 4.97
CA LEU A 61 20.12 5.36 5.69
C LEU A 61 20.36 4.03 4.97
N TYR A 62 19.54 3.72 3.97
CA TYR A 62 19.40 2.41 3.34
C TYR A 62 19.20 2.58 1.83
N LEU A 63 20.16 3.24 1.18
CA LEU A 63 20.11 3.56 -0.26
C LEU A 63 20.18 2.30 -1.14
N GLU A 64 20.65 1.19 -0.59
CA GLU A 64 20.75 -0.10 -1.27
C GLU A 64 19.43 -0.87 -1.35
N TYR A 65 18.35 -0.34 -0.77
CA TYR A 65 17.05 -1.00 -0.72
C TYR A 65 16.00 -0.26 -1.55
N ASP A 66 15.15 -1.05 -2.18
CA ASP A 66 13.88 -0.62 -2.72
C ASP A 66 12.75 -0.77 -1.69
N TYR A 67 11.67 0.01 -1.85
CA TYR A 67 10.61 0.12 -0.86
C TYR A 67 9.23 -0.18 -1.44
N ILE A 68 8.45 -0.93 -0.67
CA ILE A 68 6.99 -1.00 -0.83
C ILE A 68 6.36 -0.36 0.41
N PHE A 69 5.50 0.63 0.21
CA PHE A 69 4.80 1.29 1.29
C PHE A 69 3.39 0.74 1.42
N CYS A 70 3.01 0.28 2.62
CA CYS A 70 1.67 -0.26 2.90
C CYS A 70 0.98 0.60 3.95
N GLY A 71 -0.29 0.95 3.73
CA GLY A 71 -1.09 1.74 4.66
C GLY A 71 -2.58 1.72 4.35
N ASP A 72 -3.33 2.68 4.92
CA ASP A 72 -4.77 2.83 4.71
C ASP A 72 -5.18 4.26 4.29
N ASN A 73 -6.36 4.40 3.68
CA ASN A 73 -6.85 5.71 3.24
C ASN A 73 -7.56 6.54 4.34
N GLY A 74 -7.58 6.06 5.59
CA GLY A 74 -8.27 6.70 6.71
C GLY A 74 -7.38 7.61 7.58
N GLN A 75 -6.09 7.28 7.76
CA GLN A 75 -5.21 7.94 8.75
C GLN A 75 -3.98 8.65 8.16
N GLY A 76 -4.03 9.01 6.88
CA GLY A 76 -3.03 9.83 6.20
C GLY A 76 -1.90 9.05 5.51
N ASP A 77 -2.01 7.72 5.41
CA ASP A 77 -1.04 6.93 4.66
C ASP A 77 -1.15 7.15 3.17
N LEU A 78 -2.36 7.33 2.63
CA LEU A 78 -2.55 7.70 1.23
C LEU A 78 -1.73 8.96 0.88
N LEU A 79 -1.90 10.05 1.65
CA LEU A 79 -1.12 11.27 1.48
C LEU A 79 0.39 11.01 1.58
N ALA A 80 0.84 10.20 2.55
CA ALA A 80 2.25 9.88 2.70
C ALA A 80 2.79 9.14 1.47
N GLY A 81 2.07 8.14 0.97
CA GLY A 81 2.44 7.38 -0.22
C GLY A 81 2.43 8.22 -1.50
N GLU A 82 1.45 9.11 -1.67
CA GLU A 82 1.43 10.04 -2.81
C GLU A 82 2.63 11.01 -2.81
N LEU A 83 3.05 11.47 -1.63
CA LEU A 83 4.26 12.29 -1.48
C LEU A 83 5.52 11.48 -1.80
N MET A 84 5.60 10.23 -1.34
CA MET A 84 6.74 9.35 -1.63
C MET A 84 6.93 9.13 -3.12
N VAL A 85 5.85 8.85 -3.86
CA VAL A 85 5.96 8.66 -5.31
C VAL A 85 6.10 9.99 -6.06
N GLY A 86 5.53 11.09 -5.53
CA GLY A 86 5.71 12.42 -6.12
C GLY A 86 7.17 12.87 -6.15
N ASP A 87 7.87 12.73 -5.03
CA ASP A 87 9.30 13.06 -4.89
C ASP A 87 10.16 12.25 -5.88
N ALA A 88 9.84 10.96 -6.07
CA ALA A 88 10.55 10.09 -7.02
C ALA A 88 10.38 10.55 -8.49
N VAL A 89 9.20 11.05 -8.87
CA VAL A 89 8.94 11.53 -10.24
C VAL A 89 9.66 12.85 -10.50
N GLU A 90 9.55 13.83 -9.60
CA GLU A 90 10.19 15.15 -9.77
C GLU A 90 11.71 15.05 -9.92
N LEU A 91 12.34 14.13 -9.17
CA LEU A 91 13.79 13.89 -9.26
C LEU A 91 14.19 13.27 -10.61
N SER A 92 13.44 12.28 -11.10
CA SER A 92 13.72 11.64 -12.40
C SER A 92 13.62 12.61 -13.59
N GLU A 93 12.70 13.58 -13.52
CA GLU A 93 12.56 14.63 -14.54
C GLU A 93 13.73 15.63 -14.49
N SER A 94 14.25 15.91 -13.29
CA SER A 94 15.36 16.86 -13.09
C SER A 94 16.74 16.29 -13.45
N GLU A 95 16.94 14.97 -13.34
CA GLU A 95 18.22 14.31 -13.66
C GLU A 95 18.40 14.00 -15.15
N SER A 96 17.31 14.05 -15.93
CA SER A 96 17.32 13.82 -17.38
C SER A 96 18.10 14.89 -18.20
N GLU A 97 18.62 15.94 -17.55
CA GLU A 97 19.47 16.97 -18.16
C GLU A 97 21.00 16.77 -17.97
N GLY A 98 21.46 15.68 -17.32
CA GLY A 98 22.90 15.44 -17.12
C GLY A 98 23.28 13.97 -16.98
N LEU A 99 23.98 13.43 -17.99
CA LEU A 99 24.56 12.07 -18.01
C LEU A 99 25.52 11.78 -16.84
N ASP A 100 25.19 10.79 -16.00
CA ASP A 100 26.11 9.77 -15.47
C ASP A 100 25.26 8.57 -14.95
N GLU A 101 25.42 7.35 -15.49
CA GLU A 101 24.69 6.12 -15.10
C GLU A 101 25.13 5.57 -13.72
N ARG A 102 25.51 6.45 -12.80
CA ARG A 102 25.96 6.07 -11.47
C ARG A 102 24.76 6.10 -10.52
N MET A 103 24.29 4.89 -10.20
CA MET A 103 23.55 4.52 -8.98
C MET A 103 22.65 5.66 -8.48
N ASP A 104 21.40 5.71 -8.95
CA ASP A 104 20.39 6.66 -8.46
C ASP A 104 20.45 6.66 -6.93
N PRO A 105 20.92 7.75 -6.30
CA PRO A 105 21.12 7.79 -4.87
C PRO A 105 19.79 7.89 -4.13
N ASN A 106 18.66 7.85 -4.84
CA ASN A 106 17.35 8.01 -4.25
C ASN A 106 16.66 6.67 -4.00
N PRO A 107 15.98 6.55 -2.86
CA PRO A 107 15.25 5.35 -2.52
C PRO A 107 14.06 5.15 -3.47
N HIS A 108 14.05 4.04 -4.20
CA HIS A 108 12.96 3.73 -5.12
C HIS A 108 11.77 3.14 -4.38
N VAL A 109 10.65 3.85 -4.40
CA VAL A 109 9.36 3.28 -3.98
C VAL A 109 8.76 2.51 -5.17
N LEU A 110 8.84 1.19 -5.11
CA LEU A 110 8.35 0.31 -6.16
C LEU A 110 6.83 0.34 -6.27
N ALA A 111 6.14 0.39 -5.14
CA ALA A 111 4.69 0.43 -5.06
C ALA A 111 4.20 0.99 -3.73
N VAL A 112 3.00 1.57 -3.76
CA VAL A 112 2.23 1.99 -2.59
C VAL A 112 0.92 1.20 -2.56
N LEU A 113 0.68 0.44 -1.50
CA LEU A 113 -0.53 -0.34 -1.28
C LEU A 113 -1.39 0.32 -0.20
N ILE A 114 -2.59 0.75 -0.58
CA ILE A 114 -3.53 1.45 0.29
C ILE A 114 -4.78 0.60 0.50
N HIS A 115 -4.99 0.13 1.72
CA HIS A 115 -6.22 -0.53 2.11
C HIS A 115 -7.36 0.49 2.19
N GLU A 116 -8.44 0.20 1.48
CA GLU A 116 -9.67 0.99 1.48
C GLU A 116 -10.49 0.76 2.75
N VAL A 117 -10.43 1.72 3.66
CA VAL A 117 -11.20 1.72 4.92
C VAL A 117 -12.23 2.86 5.00
N VAL A 118 -12.11 3.87 4.13
CA VAL A 118 -13.08 4.96 3.97
C VAL A 118 -13.41 5.22 2.49
N PRO A 119 -14.54 5.85 2.15
CA PRO A 119 -14.82 6.28 0.78
C PRO A 119 -13.80 7.30 0.25
N ASP A 120 -13.60 7.34 -1.07
CA ASP A 120 -12.63 8.23 -1.73
C ASP A 120 -12.85 9.71 -1.46
N ALA A 121 -14.11 10.11 -1.39
CA ALA A 121 -14.50 11.46 -1.04
C ALA A 121 -14.03 11.88 0.36
N GLU A 122 -13.80 10.91 1.26
CA GLU A 122 -13.36 11.15 2.63
C GLU A 122 -11.85 10.99 2.81
N ALA A 123 -11.19 10.25 1.91
CA ALA A 123 -9.77 9.98 1.99
C ALA A 123 -8.92 11.26 2.07
N LEU A 124 -7.82 11.21 2.81
CA LEU A 124 -6.84 12.31 2.81
C LEU A 124 -5.82 12.06 1.69
N ALA A 125 -6.03 12.74 0.57
CA ALA A 125 -5.18 12.67 -0.62
C ALA A 125 -4.44 14.00 -0.89
N LEU A 126 -3.40 13.95 -1.71
CA LEU A 126 -2.65 15.12 -2.16
C LEU A 126 -3.49 15.95 -3.14
N GLU A 127 -3.93 15.33 -4.24
CA GLU A 127 -4.75 15.92 -5.30
C GLU A 127 -5.76 14.87 -5.83
N PRO A 128 -6.97 15.27 -6.27
CA PRO A 128 -7.54 16.61 -6.16
C PRO A 128 -8.00 16.93 -4.72
N PRO A 129 -7.97 18.22 -4.32
CA PRO A 129 -8.45 18.66 -3.02
C PRO A 129 -9.96 18.51 -2.90
N GLU A 130 -10.68 18.52 -4.02
CA GLU A 130 -12.14 18.39 -4.06
C GLU A 130 -12.56 16.91 -4.10
N PRO A 131 -13.31 16.45 -3.09
CA PRO A 131 -13.84 15.08 -3.04
C PRO A 131 -14.62 14.64 -4.27
N ALA A 132 -15.35 15.56 -4.91
CA ALA A 132 -16.20 15.27 -6.07
C ALA A 132 -15.41 14.89 -7.33
N GLN A 133 -14.12 15.18 -7.37
CA GLN A 133 -13.24 14.91 -8.50
C GLN A 133 -12.46 13.59 -8.34
N ARG A 134 -12.67 12.88 -7.23
CA ARG A 134 -12.01 11.59 -6.92
C ARG A 134 -12.81 10.44 -7.51
N ASP A 135 -12.78 10.36 -8.83
CA ASP A 135 -13.51 9.37 -9.61
C ASP A 135 -12.58 8.24 -10.11
N ALA A 136 -13.07 7.45 -11.07
CA ALA A 136 -12.30 6.38 -11.69
C ALA A 136 -11.05 6.89 -12.44
N ALA A 137 -11.07 8.12 -12.98
CA ALA A 137 -9.90 8.70 -13.65
C ALA A 137 -8.82 9.05 -12.63
N TRP A 138 -9.19 9.57 -11.46
CA TRP A 138 -8.26 9.78 -10.35
C TRP A 138 -7.61 8.48 -9.87
N ARG A 139 -8.40 7.42 -9.64
CA ARG A 139 -7.86 6.09 -9.29
C ARG A 139 -6.90 5.55 -10.37
N LYS A 140 -7.22 5.76 -11.64
CA LYS A 140 -6.37 5.34 -12.77
C LYS A 140 -5.05 6.10 -12.79
N GLU A 141 -5.06 7.40 -12.52
CA GLU A 141 -3.85 8.21 -12.44
C GLU A 141 -2.96 7.80 -11.25
N LEU A 142 -3.56 7.52 -10.09
CA LEU A 142 -2.84 6.98 -8.95
C LEU A 142 -2.23 5.61 -9.26
N ARG A 143 -2.96 4.71 -9.93
CA ARG A 143 -2.44 3.41 -10.40
C ARG A 143 -1.26 3.60 -11.36
N ARG A 144 -1.30 4.58 -12.27
CA ARG A 144 -0.18 4.93 -13.15
C ARG A 144 1.07 5.36 -12.37
N ARG A 145 0.87 6.04 -11.25
CA ARG A 145 1.90 6.39 -10.26
C ARG A 145 2.17 5.27 -9.25
N ARG A 146 1.77 4.03 -9.53
CA ARG A 146 1.99 2.85 -8.66
C ARG A 146 1.43 3.00 -7.24
N VAL A 147 0.35 3.77 -7.09
CA VAL A 147 -0.47 3.84 -5.88
C VAL A 147 -1.71 3.00 -6.10
N PHE A 148 -1.72 1.82 -5.50
CA PHE A 148 -2.76 0.81 -5.66
C PHE A 148 -3.65 0.78 -4.45
N PHE A 149 -4.95 0.84 -4.69
CA PHE A 149 -5.93 0.63 -3.64
C PHE A 149 -6.42 -0.81 -3.67
N HIS A 150 -6.69 -1.37 -2.51
CA HIS A 150 -7.19 -2.73 -2.42
C HIS A 150 -8.13 -2.90 -1.22
N ARG A 151 -9.00 -3.91 -1.31
CA ARG A 151 -9.87 -4.36 -0.21
C ARG A 151 -9.45 -5.70 0.35
N THR A 152 -8.74 -6.48 -0.44
CA THR A 152 -8.19 -7.77 -0.05
C THR A 152 -6.69 -7.77 -0.35
N TYR A 153 -5.92 -8.58 0.39
CA TYR A 153 -4.49 -8.74 0.08
C TYR A 153 -4.28 -9.48 -1.25
N LEU A 154 -5.25 -10.30 -1.66
CA LEU A 154 -5.21 -10.98 -2.95
C LEU A 154 -5.36 -9.98 -4.12
N GLY A 155 -6.28 -9.03 -4.01
CA GLY A 155 -6.46 -7.95 -4.96
C GLY A 155 -5.26 -7.00 -5.02
N ALA A 156 -4.54 -6.81 -3.91
CA ALA A 156 -3.27 -6.09 -3.91
C ALA A 156 -2.19 -6.84 -4.70
N ALA A 157 -2.04 -8.15 -4.44
CA ALA A 157 -1.06 -8.99 -5.14
C ALA A 157 -1.35 -9.11 -6.63
N ALA A 158 -2.62 -9.23 -7.02
CA ALA A 158 -3.03 -9.24 -8.43
C ALA A 158 -2.61 -7.95 -9.15
N GLN A 159 -2.88 -6.78 -8.56
CA GLN A 159 -2.48 -5.49 -9.13
C GLN A 159 -0.95 -5.36 -9.24
N LEU A 160 -0.20 -5.77 -8.22
CA LEU A 160 1.27 -5.78 -8.29
C LEU A 160 1.79 -6.68 -9.40
N TYR A 161 1.21 -7.87 -9.57
CA TYR A 161 1.60 -8.80 -10.62
C TYR A 161 1.36 -8.23 -12.03
N GLU A 162 0.22 -7.55 -12.24
CA GLU A 162 -0.13 -6.93 -13.52
C GLU A 162 0.71 -5.68 -13.83
N ASP A 163 0.82 -4.77 -12.87
CA ASP A 163 1.32 -3.40 -13.11
C ASP A 163 2.81 -3.23 -12.76
N CYS A 164 3.40 -4.16 -12.02
CA CYS A 164 4.80 -4.13 -11.61
C CYS A 164 5.51 -5.44 -12.05
N PRO A 165 5.81 -5.60 -13.35
CA PRO A 165 6.45 -6.81 -13.86
C PRO A 165 7.75 -7.12 -13.11
N GLY A 166 7.91 -8.38 -12.70
CA GLY A 166 9.08 -8.86 -11.97
C GLY A 166 9.03 -8.65 -10.45
N LEU A 167 8.03 -7.92 -9.91
CA LEU A 167 7.87 -7.77 -8.46
C LEU A 167 7.26 -9.01 -7.80
N LEU A 168 6.39 -9.72 -8.52
CA LEU A 168 5.79 -10.98 -8.09
C LEU A 168 5.93 -12.02 -9.20
N SER A 169 6.37 -13.23 -8.84
CA SER A 169 6.29 -14.38 -9.74
C SER A 169 4.87 -14.98 -9.74
N PRO A 170 4.50 -15.78 -10.76
CA PRO A 170 3.26 -16.55 -10.73
C PRO A 170 3.13 -17.45 -9.50
N GLN A 171 4.25 -18.01 -9.03
CA GLN A 171 4.30 -18.85 -7.83
C GLN A 171 4.01 -18.03 -6.56
N ASP A 172 4.52 -16.80 -6.48
CA ASP A 172 4.22 -15.89 -5.36
C ASP A 172 2.73 -15.53 -5.35
N LEU A 173 2.16 -15.22 -6.51
CA LEU A 173 0.74 -14.88 -6.63
C LEU A 173 -0.15 -16.07 -6.23
N CYS A 174 0.20 -17.28 -6.64
CA CYS A 174 -0.47 -18.51 -6.22
C CYS A 174 -0.41 -18.70 -4.70
N SER A 175 0.78 -18.51 -4.10
CA SER A 175 0.98 -18.63 -2.66
C SER A 175 0.12 -17.63 -1.87
N VAL A 176 0.02 -16.39 -2.35
CA VAL A 176 -0.85 -15.38 -1.73
C VAL A 176 -2.32 -15.76 -1.83
N ALA A 177 -2.76 -16.34 -2.96
CA ALA A 177 -4.13 -16.83 -3.12
C ALA A 177 -4.48 -17.93 -2.13
N GLU A 178 -3.60 -18.93 -1.98
CA GLU A 178 -3.76 -20.03 -1.03
C GLU A 178 -3.79 -19.53 0.41
N GLU A 179 -2.82 -18.67 0.80
CA GLU A 179 -2.79 -18.12 2.16
C GLU A 179 -4.03 -17.26 2.45
N ALA A 180 -4.50 -16.47 1.48
CA ALA A 180 -5.70 -15.65 1.66
C ALA A 180 -6.97 -16.50 1.84
N ALA A 181 -7.09 -17.62 1.13
CA ALA A 181 -8.19 -18.56 1.30
C ALA A 181 -8.17 -19.21 2.70
N VAL A 182 -7.00 -19.70 3.14
CA VAL A 182 -6.82 -20.29 4.48
C VAL A 182 -7.14 -19.29 5.58
N HIS A 183 -6.68 -18.04 5.43
CA HIS A 183 -6.97 -16.98 6.39
C HIS A 183 -8.46 -16.64 6.46
N PHE A 184 -9.13 -16.53 5.31
CA PHE A 184 -10.56 -16.28 5.27
C PHE A 184 -11.37 -17.40 5.95
N GLU A 185 -11.06 -18.67 5.66
CA GLU A 185 -11.70 -19.81 6.33
C GLU A 185 -11.49 -19.79 7.84
N ALA A 186 -10.27 -19.45 8.30
CA ALA A 186 -9.98 -19.31 9.72
C ALA A 186 -10.78 -18.18 10.36
N ASP A 187 -10.86 -17.01 9.71
CA ASP A 187 -11.60 -15.86 10.22
C ASP A 187 -13.11 -16.16 10.30
N VAL A 188 -13.69 -16.80 9.27
CA VAL A 188 -15.09 -17.25 9.27
C VAL A 188 -15.36 -18.26 10.38
N LYS A 189 -14.40 -19.16 10.66
CA LYS A 189 -14.57 -20.25 11.63
C LYS A 189 -14.35 -19.82 13.09
N TYR A 190 -13.45 -18.87 13.34
CA TYR A 190 -12.96 -18.55 14.67
C TYR A 190 -13.29 -17.13 15.16
N CYS A 191 -13.75 -16.22 14.30
CA CYS A 191 -14.19 -14.91 14.74
C CYS A 191 -15.70 -14.93 15.07
N ASP A 192 -16.03 -14.57 16.32
CA ASP A 192 -17.37 -14.09 16.74
C ASP A 192 -17.70 -12.72 16.12
N TRP A 193 -17.36 -12.49 14.85
CA TRP A 193 -17.69 -11.24 14.18
C TRP A 193 -19.18 -11.27 13.82
N SER A 194 -19.96 -10.45 14.49
CA SER A 194 -21.40 -10.29 14.27
C SER A 194 -21.74 -9.42 13.04
N GLY A 195 -20.77 -9.17 12.16
CA GLY A 195 -20.92 -8.32 10.98
C GLY A 195 -21.33 -9.10 9.73
N ASP A 196 -21.73 -8.36 8.70
CA ASP A 196 -22.02 -8.90 7.39
C ASP A 196 -20.73 -9.11 6.58
N TRP A 197 -20.34 -10.37 6.37
CA TRP A 197 -19.18 -10.75 5.56
C TRP A 197 -19.42 -10.64 4.06
N SER A 198 -20.66 -10.47 3.61
CA SER A 198 -21.04 -10.60 2.19
C SER A 198 -20.20 -9.73 1.25
N CYS A 199 -20.00 -8.46 1.61
CA CYS A 199 -19.19 -7.52 0.84
C CYS A 199 -17.71 -7.95 0.72
N PHE A 200 -17.14 -8.48 1.81
CA PHE A 200 -15.75 -8.95 1.82
C PHE A 200 -15.60 -10.27 1.07
N GLU A 201 -16.52 -11.21 1.29
CA GLU A 201 -16.56 -12.49 0.58
C GLU A 201 -16.71 -12.27 -0.94
N GLU A 202 -17.58 -11.37 -1.37
CA GLU A 202 -17.75 -11.03 -2.79
C GLU A 202 -16.50 -10.36 -3.37
N ALA A 203 -15.80 -9.52 -2.61
CA ALA A 203 -14.51 -8.97 -3.04
C ALA A 203 -13.45 -10.08 -3.19
N MET A 204 -13.31 -10.94 -2.18
CA MET A 204 -12.39 -12.09 -2.19
C MET A 204 -12.66 -13.03 -3.35
N ARG A 205 -13.92 -13.36 -3.63
CA ARG A 205 -14.31 -14.22 -4.76
C ARG A 205 -13.90 -13.62 -6.09
N ARG A 206 -14.19 -12.33 -6.31
CA ARG A 206 -13.80 -11.62 -7.53
C ARG A 206 -12.28 -11.60 -7.72
N ASP A 207 -11.54 -11.34 -6.64
CA ASP A 207 -10.07 -11.33 -6.68
C ASP A 207 -9.49 -12.72 -6.94
N HIS A 208 -10.10 -13.78 -6.38
CA HIS A 208 -9.69 -15.16 -6.63
C HIS A 208 -9.94 -15.58 -8.09
N GLU A 209 -11.10 -15.25 -8.65
CA GLU A 209 -11.38 -15.47 -10.08
C GLU A 209 -10.41 -14.69 -10.97
N HIS A 210 -10.06 -13.47 -10.58
CA HIS A 210 -9.10 -12.65 -11.31
C HIS A 210 -7.70 -13.24 -11.30
N VAL A 211 -7.20 -13.65 -10.14
CA VAL A 211 -5.91 -14.33 -10.03
C VAL A 211 -5.88 -15.64 -10.80
N GLY A 212 -6.96 -16.42 -10.77
CA GLY A 212 -7.08 -17.64 -11.58
C GLY A 212 -6.88 -17.36 -13.08
N ARG A 213 -7.44 -16.26 -13.60
CA ARG A 213 -7.22 -15.84 -15.00
C ARG A 213 -5.76 -15.45 -15.26
N LEU A 214 -5.14 -14.71 -14.35
CA LEU A 214 -3.74 -14.28 -14.48
C LEU A 214 -2.78 -15.47 -14.49
N LEU A 215 -2.99 -16.45 -13.61
CA LEU A 215 -2.16 -17.66 -13.55
C LEU A 215 -2.31 -18.55 -14.78
N LEU A 216 -3.54 -18.65 -15.33
CA LEU A 216 -3.78 -19.37 -16.58
C LEU A 216 -3.05 -18.72 -17.76
N GLN A 217 -3.05 -17.38 -17.84
CA GLN A 217 -2.31 -16.64 -18.88
C GLN A 217 -0.80 -16.79 -18.74
N ALA A 218 -0.29 -16.86 -17.51
CA ALA A 218 1.14 -17.02 -17.22
C ALA A 218 1.68 -18.44 -17.48
N SER A 219 0.78 -19.43 -17.62
CA SER A 219 1.14 -20.83 -17.84
C SER A 219 1.25 -21.22 -19.32
N VAL A 220 0.97 -20.28 -20.22
CA VAL A 220 1.05 -20.42 -21.69
C VAL A 220 2.35 -19.80 -22.20
#